data_AF-A0A2H6EW97-F1
#
_entry.id   AF-A0A2H6EW97-F1
#
_cell.length_a   1.000
_cell.length_b   1.000
_cell.length_c   1.000
_cell.angle_alpha   90.00
_cell.angle_beta   90.00
_cell.angle_gamma   90.00
#
_symmetry.space_group_name_H-M   'P 1'
#
loop_
_entity.id
_entity.type
_entity.pdbx_description
1 polymer ?
#
loop_
_entity_poly.entity_id
_entity_poly.type
_entity_poly.pdbx_seq_one_letter_code
_entity_poly.pdbx_strand_id
1 'polypeptide(L)'
;MTFIIPGIISAVLLTYVFYPLSQEKYRFSYIPEGMIPFRLVKLEQKKNELLATLKEIEFEHQMGKTSLPDYNRLKQKYEIETVQVIKELEKDEAHSGKRATIEEKIKAYRQKIKDRKNEPDNFRKNSK
;
A
#
# COMPACT_ATOMS: atom_id res chain seq x y z
N MET A 1 -27.80 -13.62 38.02
CA MET A 1 -28.09 -12.80 36.81
C MET A 1 -27.11 -11.63 36.58
N THR A 2 -26.13 -11.41 37.45
CA THR A 2 -25.14 -10.31 37.34
C THR A 2 -24.00 -10.58 36.35
N PHE A 3 -23.71 -11.84 36.02
CA PHE A 3 -22.61 -12.23 35.12
C PHE A 3 -23.00 -12.34 33.64
N ILE A 4 -24.29 -12.19 33.32
CA ILE A 4 -24.78 -12.28 31.93
C ILE A 4 -24.38 -11.02 31.14
N ILE A 5 -24.48 -9.86 31.77
CA ILE A 5 -24.15 -8.56 31.19
C ILE A 5 -22.68 -8.48 30.74
N PRO A 6 -21.66 -8.80 31.57
CA PRO A 6 -20.27 -8.77 31.12
C PRO A 6 -19.96 -9.81 30.04
N GLY A 7 -20.64 -10.96 30.05
CA GLY A 7 -20.50 -11.98 29.01
C GLY A 7 -20.95 -11.48 27.62
N ILE A 8 -22.08 -10.77 27.57
CA ILE A 8 -22.59 -10.18 26.33
C ILE A 8 -21.65 -9.10 25.80
N ILE A 9 -21.14 -8.23 26.69
CA ILE A 9 -20.19 -7.17 26.31
C ILE A 9 -18.91 -7.77 25.73
N SER A 10 -18.38 -8.83 26.35
CA SER A 10 -17.19 -9.54 25.84
C SER A 10 -17.44 -10.15 24.46
N ALA A 11 -18.58 -10.80 24.24
CA ALA A 11 -18.93 -11.38 22.94
C ALA A 11 -19.09 -10.31 21.84
N VAL A 12 -19.66 -9.15 22.16
CA VAL A 12 -19.78 -8.01 21.23
C VAL A 12 -18.41 -7.44 20.88
N LEU A 13 -17.51 -7.27 21.86
CA LEU A 13 -16.15 -6.80 21.61
C LEU A 13 -15.35 -7.79 20.77
N LEU A 14 -15.44 -9.08 21.07
CA LEU A 14 -14.80 -10.12 20.27
C LEU A 14 -15.32 -10.08 18.83
N THR A 15 -16.63 -9.99 18.64
CA THR A 15 -17.23 -9.87 17.29
C THR A 15 -16.77 -8.59 16.60
N TYR A 16 -16.68 -7.47 17.32
CA TYR A 16 -16.21 -6.20 16.79
C TYR A 16 -14.73 -6.23 16.40
N VAL A 17 -13.88 -6.98 17.11
CA VAL A 17 -12.44 -7.16 16.80
C VAL A 17 -12.23 -8.22 15.72
N PHE A 18 -13.06 -9.26 15.68
CA PHE A 18 -13.00 -10.29 14.63
C PHE A 18 -13.57 -9.80 13.30
N TYR A 19 -14.55 -8.90 13.32
CA TYR A 19 -15.12 -8.30 12.11
C TYR A 19 -14.08 -7.63 11.21
N PRO A 20 -13.17 -6.77 11.67
CA PRO A 20 -12.11 -6.19 10.84
C PRO A 20 -11.03 -7.19 10.44
N LEU A 21 -10.91 -8.35 11.11
CA LEU A 21 -9.99 -9.42 10.71
C LEU A 21 -10.58 -10.35 9.63
N SER A 22 -11.90 -10.55 9.64
CA SER A 22 -12.63 -11.38 8.66
C SER A 22 -13.08 -10.58 7.43
N GLN A 23 -13.16 -9.26 7.58
CA GLN A 23 -13.17 -8.35 6.46
C GLN A 23 -11.78 -8.36 5.84
N GLU A 24 -11.59 -9.16 4.78
CA GLU A 24 -10.63 -8.91 3.72
C GLU A 24 -10.89 -7.52 3.09
N LYS A 25 -10.90 -6.44 3.86
CA LYS A 25 -11.03 -5.05 3.40
C LYS A 25 -9.70 -4.50 2.93
N TYR A 26 -8.97 -5.35 2.23
CA TYR A 26 -8.20 -4.98 1.04
C TYR A 26 -8.66 -5.77 -0.19
N ARG A 27 -9.92 -6.20 -0.24
CA ARG A 27 -10.64 -6.48 -1.48
C ARG A 27 -10.79 -5.17 -2.21
N PHE A 28 -9.76 -4.88 -3.00
CA PHE A 28 -9.87 -4.42 -4.37
C PHE A 28 -11.03 -3.43 -4.56
N SER A 29 -10.74 -2.15 -4.30
CA SER A 29 -11.54 -1.09 -4.91
C SER A 29 -11.60 -1.38 -6.42
N TYR A 30 -12.80 -1.45 -6.98
CA TYR A 30 -13.02 -1.64 -8.41
C TYR A 30 -12.20 -0.62 -9.20
N ILE A 31 -11.12 -1.06 -9.85
CA ILE A 31 -10.36 -0.28 -10.82
C ILE A 31 -10.89 -0.67 -12.20
N PRO A 32 -11.78 0.12 -12.83
CA PRO A 32 -12.14 -0.10 -14.21
C PRO A 32 -10.94 0.30 -15.10
N GLU A 33 -10.58 -0.61 -16.01
CA GLU A 33 -9.69 -0.43 -17.17
C GLU A 33 -8.25 0.07 -16.89
N GLY A 34 -7.34 -0.89 -16.61
CA GLY A 34 -5.90 -0.62 -16.48
C GLY A 34 -5.13 -1.65 -15.64
N MET A 35 -5.54 -2.91 -15.72
CA MET A 35 -5.13 -4.08 -14.93
C MET A 35 -3.66 -3.97 -14.46
N ILE A 36 -3.44 -3.59 -13.19
CA ILE A 36 -2.13 -3.79 -12.57
C ILE A 36 -1.91 -5.30 -12.62
N PRO A 37 -0.89 -5.80 -13.34
CA PRO A 37 -0.66 -7.23 -13.44
C PRO A 37 -0.57 -7.80 -12.02
N PHE A 38 -1.28 -8.89 -11.75
CA PHE A 38 -1.27 -9.59 -10.46
C PHE A 38 0.16 -9.81 -9.92
N ARG A 39 1.12 -9.97 -10.84
CA ARG A 39 2.55 -10.01 -10.55
C ARG A 39 3.07 -8.74 -9.84
N LEU A 40 2.76 -7.53 -10.31
CA LEU A 40 3.21 -6.28 -9.67
C LEU A 40 2.66 -6.16 -8.25
N VAL A 41 1.38 -6.48 -8.03
CA VAL A 41 0.77 -6.46 -6.69
C VAL A 41 1.49 -7.44 -5.76
N LYS A 42 1.78 -8.65 -6.26
CA LYS A 42 2.52 -9.66 -5.50
C LYS A 42 3.94 -9.22 -5.17
N LEU A 43 4.64 -8.57 -6.09
CA LEU A 43 5.98 -8.03 -5.85
C LEU A 43 5.94 -6.86 -4.84
N GLU A 44 4.93 -5.99 -4.91
CA GLU A 44 4.76 -4.91 -3.94
C GLU A 44 4.50 -5.45 -2.52
N GLN A 45 3.65 -6.48 -2.40
CA GLN A 45 3.42 -7.18 -1.14
C GLN A 45 4.72 -7.79 -0.62
N LYS A 46 5.44 -8.52 -1.47
CA LYS A 46 6.72 -9.14 -1.11
C LYS A 46 7.76 -8.10 -0.65
N LYS A 47 7.84 -6.95 -1.32
CA LYS A 47 8.70 -5.83 -0.90
C LYS A 47 8.35 -5.37 0.51
N ASN A 48 7.07 -5.16 0.79
CA ASN A 48 6.61 -4.67 2.10
C ASN A 48 6.88 -5.70 3.21
N GLU A 49 6.67 -6.98 2.93
CA GLU A 49 7.00 -8.08 3.85
C GLU A 49 8.49 -8.11 4.17
N LEU A 50 9.36 -8.07 3.16
CA LEU A 50 10.82 -8.09 3.37
C LEU A 50 11.31 -6.88 4.16
N LEU A 51 10.77 -5.69 3.90
CA LEU A 51 11.10 -4.48 4.67
C LEU A 51 10.61 -4.58 6.11
N ALA A 52 9.43 -5.17 6.36
CA ALA A 52 8.94 -5.42 7.69
C ALA A 52 9.84 -6.42 8.44
N THR A 53 10.25 -7.50 7.79
CA THR A 53 11.21 -8.48 8.34
C THR A 53 12.55 -7.84 8.67
N LEU A 54 13.11 -6.99 7.78
CA LEU A 54 14.34 -6.26 8.04
C LEU A 54 14.25 -5.38 9.30
N LYS A 55 13.11 -4.70 9.47
CA LYS A 55 12.85 -3.87 10.66
C LYS A 55 12.70 -4.71 11.93
N GLU A 56 12.05 -5.87 11.83
CA GLU A 56 11.86 -6.79 12.95
C GLU A 56 13.19 -7.34 13.45
N ILE A 57 14.06 -7.84 12.56
CA ILE A 57 15.37 -8.38 12.97
C ILE A 57 16.29 -7.29 13.53
N GLU A 58 16.18 -6.05 13.06
CA GLU A 58 16.91 -4.90 13.62
C GLU A 58 16.42 -4.59 15.02
N PHE A 59 15.11 -4.59 15.23
CA PHE A 59 14.51 -4.43 16.55
C PHE A 59 14.96 -5.55 17.51
N GLU A 60 14.93 -6.80 17.06
CA GLU A 60 15.38 -7.94 17.87
C GLU A 60 16.85 -7.82 18.28
N HIS A 61 17.74 -7.41 17.37
CA HIS A 61 19.13 -7.12 17.72
C HIS A 61 19.20 -5.97 18.73
N GLN A 62 18.50 -4.85 18.49
CA GLN A 62 18.53 -3.69 19.40
C GLN A 62 18.07 -4.06 20.81
N MET A 63 17.15 -5.02 20.93
CA MET A 63 16.67 -5.59 22.19
C MET A 63 17.62 -6.66 22.79
N GLY A 64 18.74 -6.96 22.12
CA GLY A 64 19.69 -7.98 22.56
C GLY A 64 19.19 -9.41 22.43
N LYS A 65 18.13 -9.66 21.65
CA LYS A 65 17.54 -10.99 21.44
C LYS A 65 18.33 -11.85 20.45
N THR A 66 19.14 -11.22 19.61
CA THR A 66 19.95 -11.90 18.59
C THR A 66 21.41 -11.47 18.68
N SER A 67 22.32 -12.37 18.29
CA SER A 67 23.75 -12.07 18.25
C SER A 67 24.09 -11.18 17.05
N LEU A 68 25.12 -10.34 17.17
CA LEU A 68 25.59 -9.51 16.05
C LEU A 68 25.95 -10.33 14.79
N PRO A 69 26.62 -11.51 14.89
CA PRO A 69 26.85 -12.38 13.74
C PRO A 69 25.56 -12.89 13.07
N ASP A 70 24.57 -13.32 13.88
CA ASP A 70 23.31 -13.84 13.35
C ASP A 70 22.48 -12.75 12.69
N TYR A 71 22.40 -11.58 13.32
CA TYR A 71 21.78 -10.40 12.74
C TYR A 71 22.42 -10.01 11.42
N ASN A 72 23.75 -9.90 11.36
CA ASN A 72 24.44 -9.52 10.12
C ASN A 72 24.15 -10.51 8.99
N ARG A 73 24.14 -11.82 9.30
CA ARG A 73 23.80 -12.86 8.33
C ARG A 73 22.36 -12.73 7.83
N LEU A 74 21.39 -12.55 8.73
CA LEU A 74 19.98 -12.40 8.38
C LEU A 74 19.72 -11.11 7.62
N LYS A 75 20.28 -9.99 8.07
CA LYS A 75 20.21 -8.69 7.42
C LYS A 75 20.70 -8.76 6.00
N GLN A 76 21.91 -9.27 5.78
CA GLN A 76 22.49 -9.38 4.45
C GLN A 76 21.61 -10.22 3.51
N LYS A 77 21.07 -11.34 4.01
CA LYS A 77 20.17 -12.20 3.23
C LYS A 77 18.92 -11.45 2.78
N TYR A 78 18.23 -10.79 3.71
CA TYR A 78 16.98 -10.09 3.40
C TYR A 78 17.20 -8.79 2.61
N GLU A 79 18.33 -8.10 2.79
CA GLU A 79 18.72 -6.95 1.97
C GLU A 79 18.92 -7.35 0.50
N ILE A 80 19.63 -8.45 0.25
CA ILE A 80 19.84 -8.97 -1.11
C ILE A 80 18.49 -9.30 -1.75
N GLU A 81 17.59 -9.98 -1.03
CA GLU A 81 16.27 -10.33 -1.55
C GLU A 81 15.41 -9.08 -1.80
N THR A 82 15.46 -8.10 -0.91
CA THR A 82 14.73 -6.82 -1.05
C THR A 82 15.18 -6.07 -2.30
N VAL A 83 16.50 -5.96 -2.51
CA VAL A 83 17.07 -5.30 -3.69
C VAL A 83 16.65 -6.01 -4.98
N GLN A 84 16.58 -7.35 -4.99
CA GLN A 84 16.11 -8.11 -6.15
C GLN A 84 14.65 -7.80 -6.48
N VAL A 85 13.76 -7.81 -5.48
CA VAL A 85 12.33 -7.51 -5.67
C VAL A 85 12.12 -6.08 -6.15
N ILE A 86 12.85 -5.10 -5.60
CA ILE A 86 12.77 -3.70 -6.04
C ILE A 86 13.21 -3.56 -7.51
N LYS A 87 14.32 -4.20 -7.90
CA LYS A 87 14.77 -4.20 -9.30
C LYS A 87 13.76 -4.83 -10.26
N GLU A 88 13.05 -5.87 -9.81
CA GLU A 88 12.02 -6.53 -10.61
C GLU A 88 10.77 -5.64 -10.76
N LEU A 89 10.37 -4.92 -9.70
CA LEU A 89 9.33 -3.89 -9.77
C LEU A 89 9.69 -2.77 -10.75
N GLU A 90 10.93 -2.25 -10.69
CA GLU A 90 11.38 -1.18 -11.59
C GLU A 90 11.38 -1.61 -13.06
N LYS A 91 11.74 -2.86 -13.35
CA LYS A 91 11.69 -3.42 -14.71
C LYS A 91 10.24 -3.50 -15.20
N ASP A 92 9.33 -4.03 -14.39
CA ASP A 92 7.93 -4.20 -14.78
C ASP A 92 7.19 -2.85 -14.89
N GLU A 93 7.55 -1.84 -14.09
CA GLU A 93 7.09 -0.46 -14.26
C GLU A 93 7.58 0.19 -15.56
N ALA A 94 8.83 -0.07 -15.95
CA ALA A 94 9.39 0.40 -17.21
C ALA A 94 8.70 -0.26 -18.42
N HIS A 95 8.41 -1.56 -18.34
CA HIS A 95 7.73 -2.31 -19.41
C HIS A 95 6.23 -1.99 -19.54
N SER A 96 5.55 -1.68 -18.44
CA SER A 96 4.11 -1.37 -18.46
C SER A 96 3.77 0.05 -18.95
N GLY A 97 4.77 0.85 -19.33
CA GLY A 97 4.57 2.24 -19.77
C GLY A 97 3.99 3.16 -18.70
N LYS A 98 3.85 2.68 -17.45
CA LYS A 98 3.26 3.42 -16.31
C LYS A 98 4.19 4.52 -15.79
N ARG A 99 5.43 4.56 -16.25
CA ARG A 99 6.32 5.71 -16.09
C ARG A 99 5.93 6.81 -17.08
N ALA A 100 4.73 7.36 -16.90
CA ALA A 100 4.48 8.70 -17.41
C ALA A 100 5.54 9.60 -16.76
N THR A 101 6.44 10.13 -17.58
CA THR A 101 7.50 11.00 -17.13
C THR A 101 6.89 12.18 -16.37
N ILE A 102 7.65 12.75 -15.46
CA ILE A 102 7.21 13.95 -14.73
C ILE A 102 6.74 15.03 -15.72
N GLU A 103 7.39 15.14 -16.89
CA GLU A 103 7.01 16.04 -17.98
C GLU A 103 5.62 15.74 -18.57
N GLU A 104 5.28 14.48 -18.81
CA GLU A 104 3.95 14.08 -19.32
C GLU A 104 2.85 14.38 -18.31
N LYS A 105 3.10 14.13 -17.02
CA LYS A 105 2.17 14.51 -15.95
C LYS A 105 1.98 16.03 -15.88
N ILE A 106 3.06 16.80 -15.96
CA ILE A 106 3.00 18.28 -15.99
C ILE A 106 2.22 18.77 -17.21
N LYS A 107 2.43 18.18 -18.39
CA LYS A 107 1.70 18.52 -19.62
C LYS A 107 0.19 18.27 -19.47
N ALA A 108 -0.19 17.10 -18.92
CA ALA A 108 -1.58 16.77 -18.66
C ALA A 108 -2.24 17.73 -17.65
N TYR A 109 -1.53 18.12 -16.58
CA TYR A 109 -2.01 19.12 -15.63
C TYR A 109 -2.19 20.50 -16.25
N ARG A 110 -1.24 20.96 -17.09
CA ARG A 110 -1.35 22.25 -17.80
C ARG A 110 -2.52 22.28 -18.77
N GLN A 111 -2.80 21.16 -19.45
CA GLN A 111 -3.94 21.03 -20.35
C GLN A 111 -5.26 21.18 -19.57
N LYS A 112 -5.42 20.44 -18.47
CA LYS A 112 -6.60 20.54 -17.58
C LYS A 112 -6.84 21.96 -17.04
N ILE A 113 -5.76 22.69 -16.73
CA ILE A 113 -5.87 24.10 -16.27
C ILE A 113 -6.33 25.01 -17.40
N LYS A 114 -5.83 24.82 -18.62
CA LYS A 114 -6.28 25.57 -19.81
C LYS A 114 -7.74 25.26 -20.12
N ASP A 115 -8.15 24.00 -20.07
CA ASP A 115 -9.52 23.59 -20.36
C ASP A 115 -10.51 24.16 -19.33
N ARG A 116 -10.16 24.16 -18.04
CA ARG A 116 -10.95 24.86 -17.00
C ARG A 116 -10.99 26.38 -17.17
N LYS A 117 -9.96 27.00 -17.75
CA LYS A 117 -9.95 28.44 -18.02
C LYS A 117 -10.79 28.80 -19.26
N ASN A 118 -11.00 27.84 -20.16
CA ASN A 118 -11.78 27.99 -21.39
C ASN A 118 -13.24 27.54 -21.24
N GLU A 119 -13.64 27.03 -20.07
CA GLU A 119 -15.03 26.72 -19.76
C GLU A 119 -15.82 28.04 -19.62
N PRO A 120 -16.74 28.34 -20.55
CA PRO A 120 -17.44 29.62 -20.53
C PRO A 120 -18.32 29.72 -19.28
N ASP A 121 -18.26 30.89 -18.64
CA ASP A 121 -18.98 31.32 -17.43
C ASP A 121 -20.52 31.38 -17.62
N ASN A 122 -21.14 30.28 -18.07
CA ASN A 122 -22.57 30.16 -18.35
C ASN A 122 -23.38 29.70 -17.11
N PHE A 123 -22.74 29.23 -16.04
CA PHE A 123 -23.49 28.72 -14.88
C PHE A 123 -23.88 29.79 -13.84
N ARG A 124 -23.52 31.07 -14.04
CA ARG A 124 -23.82 32.14 -13.08
C ARG A 124 -25.01 33.05 -13.44
N LYS A 125 -25.90 32.64 -14.36
CA LYS A 125 -27.06 33.46 -14.77
C LYS A 125 -28.46 32.91 -14.50
N ASN A 126 -28.63 31.68 -13.98
CA ASN A 126 -29.96 31.10 -13.72
C ASN A 126 -30.28 30.91 -12.22
N SER A 127 -29.85 31.83 -11.36
CA SER A 127 -30.45 31.97 -10.02
C SER A 127 -30.91 33.40 -9.80
N LYS A 128 -32.09 33.72 -10.34
CA LYS A 128 -32.92 34.80 -9.85
C LYS A 128 -34.30 34.25 -9.58
#